data_AF-A0A0K1EQB0-F1
#
_entry.id   AF-A0A0K1EQB0-F1
#
_cell.length_a   1.000
_cell.length_b   1.000
_cell.length_c   1.000
_cell.angle_alpha   90.00
_cell.angle_beta   90.00
_cell.angle_gamma   90.00
#
_symmetry.space_group_name_H-M   'P 1'
#
loop_
_entity.id
_entity.type
_entity.pdbx_description
1 polymer ?
#
loop_
_entity_poly.entity_id
_entity_poly.type
_entity_poly.pdbx_seq_one_letter_code
_entity_poly.pdbx_strand_id
1 'polypeptide(L)'
;MNRRLVIGPGLVALAAVVSPGLSPASAGDPAAGGPEGSAAEELLLDGDTLPTEPSKPPTVAEWLAAPRVKFARQGPAAATCRAQVVRAWLRVRCEGQVFAVSLVGGAPEGVAFWIGGPVDAPFGELLTPMRRGDRRVFQFWAPGKDEDGMFAPKPMVVVQEQWVEGQRSPVLTAW
;
A
#
# COMPACT_ATOMS: atom_id res chain seq x y z
N MET A 1 -18.92 50.35 5.28
CA MET A 1 -17.85 50.76 4.34
C MET A 1 -17.59 49.58 3.41
N ASN A 2 -18.11 49.67 2.18
CA ASN A 2 -18.18 48.59 1.20
C ASN A 2 -16.96 48.64 0.29
N ARG A 3 -16.19 47.55 0.17
CA ARG A 3 -15.18 47.38 -0.89
C ARG A 3 -15.74 46.45 -1.97
N ARG A 4 -16.08 47.05 -3.12
CA ARG A 4 -16.42 46.37 -4.37
C ARG A 4 -15.12 45.88 -5.03
N LEU A 5 -15.05 44.60 -5.37
CA LEU A 5 -13.98 44.03 -6.20
C LEU A 5 -14.44 44.06 -7.66
N VAL A 6 -13.62 44.65 -8.53
CA VAL A 6 -13.87 44.81 -9.97
C VAL A 6 -13.33 43.60 -10.72
N ILE A 7 -14.17 42.98 -11.55
CA ILE A 7 -13.86 41.87 -12.45
C ILE A 7 -13.34 42.47 -13.77
N GLY A 8 -12.14 42.09 -14.21
CA GLY A 8 -11.58 42.46 -15.51
C GLY A 8 -11.66 41.28 -16.50
N PRO A 9 -12.05 41.50 -17.78
CA PRO A 9 -12.12 40.45 -18.79
C PRO A 9 -10.76 40.27 -19.47
N GLY A 10 -10.14 39.10 -19.29
CA GLY A 10 -8.92 38.69 -19.99
C GLY A 10 -9.27 37.82 -21.19
N LEU A 11 -9.03 38.37 -22.40
CA LEU A 11 -9.34 37.79 -23.69
C LEU A 11 -8.48 36.55 -24.04
N VAL A 12 -9.11 35.68 -24.83
CA VAL A 12 -8.68 34.40 -25.41
C VAL A 12 -7.51 34.53 -26.40
N ALA A 13 -6.63 33.52 -26.47
CA ALA A 13 -5.92 33.15 -27.69
C ALA A 13 -5.68 31.62 -27.74
N LEU A 14 -6.48 30.92 -28.56
CA LEU A 14 -6.18 29.57 -29.05
C LEU A 14 -5.21 29.67 -30.22
N ALA A 15 -4.11 28.91 -30.20
CA ALA A 15 -3.29 28.63 -31.36
C ALA A 15 -3.29 27.12 -31.61
N ALA A 16 -3.97 26.69 -32.68
CA ALA A 16 -3.93 25.33 -33.20
C ALA A 16 -2.78 25.23 -34.21
N VAL A 17 -1.85 24.31 -34.00
CA VAL A 17 -0.82 23.96 -34.99
C VAL A 17 -1.14 22.55 -35.50
N VAL A 18 -1.53 22.46 -36.77
CA VAL A 18 -1.72 21.21 -37.51
C VAL A 18 -0.49 20.98 -38.37
N SER A 19 0.19 19.85 -38.16
CA SER A 19 1.22 19.34 -39.06
C SER A 19 0.82 17.95 -39.56
N PRO A 20 0.73 17.71 -40.89
CA PRO A 20 0.60 16.38 -41.46
C PRO A 20 1.99 15.78 -41.72
N GLY A 21 2.22 14.55 -41.23
CA GLY A 21 3.42 13.78 -41.52
C GLY A 21 3.11 12.29 -41.42
N LEU A 22 2.80 11.68 -42.56
CA LEU A 22 2.62 10.23 -42.74
C LEU A 22 3.97 9.55 -43.01
N SER A 23 4.09 8.32 -42.47
CA SER A 23 4.93 7.17 -42.90
C SER A 23 6.07 6.78 -41.96
N PRO A 24 6.52 5.50 -41.97
CA PRO A 24 5.82 4.24 -42.18
C PRO A 24 5.99 3.25 -41.00
N ALA A 25 5.24 2.16 -41.08
CA ALA A 25 5.27 1.02 -40.17
C ALA A 25 6.70 0.49 -39.92
N SER A 26 7.09 0.43 -38.64
CA SER A 26 8.24 -0.34 -38.18
C SER A 26 7.75 -1.68 -37.66
N ALA A 27 8.36 -2.74 -38.17
CA ALA A 27 8.09 -4.13 -37.86
C ALA A 27 8.17 -4.38 -36.35
N GLY A 28 7.11 -4.97 -35.79
CA GLY A 28 7.11 -5.46 -34.42
C GLY A 28 8.02 -6.68 -34.31
N ASP A 29 9.23 -6.45 -33.81
CA ASP A 29 10.05 -7.48 -33.17
C ASP A 29 9.38 -7.92 -31.85
N PRO A 30 9.62 -9.16 -31.40
CA PRO A 30 8.75 -9.89 -30.50
C PRO A 30 8.72 -9.25 -29.12
N ALA A 31 7.54 -9.35 -28.50
CA ALA A 31 7.30 -9.08 -27.10
C ALA A 31 8.40 -9.75 -26.25
N ALA A 32 9.35 -8.94 -25.82
CA ALA A 32 10.16 -9.25 -24.66
C ALA A 32 9.18 -9.37 -23.50
N GLY A 33 8.91 -10.62 -23.10
CA GLY A 33 8.31 -10.92 -21.81
C GLY A 33 9.08 -10.13 -20.77
N GLY A 34 8.42 -9.11 -20.21
CA GLY A 34 8.92 -8.46 -19.02
C GLY A 34 9.19 -9.56 -17.99
N PRO A 35 10.26 -9.46 -17.19
CA PRO A 35 10.53 -10.45 -16.17
C PRO A 35 9.28 -10.52 -15.28
N GLU A 36 8.52 -11.62 -15.42
CA GLU A 36 7.62 -12.10 -14.39
C GLU A 36 8.45 -12.04 -13.13
N GLY A 37 8.08 -11.10 -12.24
CA GLY A 37 8.82 -10.85 -11.03
C GLY A 37 8.99 -12.18 -10.35
N SER A 38 10.23 -12.68 -10.36
CA SER A 38 10.65 -13.92 -9.74
C SER A 38 9.87 -14.02 -8.44
N ALA A 39 9.15 -15.12 -8.26
CA ALA A 39 8.49 -15.45 -7.02
C ALA A 39 9.58 -15.54 -5.95
N ALA A 40 9.99 -14.37 -5.45
CA ALA A 40 10.97 -14.23 -4.40
C ALA A 40 10.44 -15.08 -3.27
N GLU A 41 11.20 -16.11 -2.94
CA GLU A 41 10.80 -17.12 -1.97
C GLU A 41 10.33 -16.40 -0.72
N GLU A 42 9.03 -16.51 -0.41
CA GLU A 42 8.48 -15.81 0.72
C GLU A 42 8.94 -16.53 1.98
N LEU A 43 9.71 -15.83 2.80
CA LEU A 43 10.34 -16.37 4.00
C LEU A 43 9.40 -16.27 5.19
N LEU A 44 9.47 -17.23 6.10
CA LEU A 44 8.91 -17.01 7.44
C LEU A 44 9.76 -15.96 8.16
N LEU A 45 9.10 -15.14 8.96
CA LEU A 45 9.78 -14.08 9.69
C LEU A 45 10.58 -14.65 10.86
N ASP A 46 11.89 -14.36 10.87
CA ASP A 46 12.79 -14.70 11.96
C ASP A 46 13.05 -13.48 12.84
N GLY A 47 12.45 -13.44 14.02
CA GLY A 47 12.56 -12.32 14.94
C GLY A 47 13.94 -12.17 15.59
N ASP A 48 14.81 -13.18 15.53
CA ASP A 48 16.19 -13.07 16.02
C ASP A 48 17.08 -12.29 15.05
N THR A 49 16.67 -12.14 13.79
CA THR A 49 17.35 -11.31 12.79
C THR A 49 16.91 -9.84 12.80
N LEU A 50 15.84 -9.51 13.53
CA LEU A 50 15.30 -8.16 13.58
C LEU A 50 16.11 -7.29 14.55
N PRO A 51 16.61 -6.12 14.11
CA PRO A 51 17.24 -5.16 15.02
C PRO A 51 16.30 -4.79 16.17
N THR A 52 16.82 -4.76 17.39
CA THR A 52 16.06 -4.37 18.59
C THR A 52 16.01 -2.86 18.80
N GLU A 53 17.00 -2.14 18.27
CA GLU A 53 17.09 -0.69 18.38
C GLU A 53 16.13 -0.01 17.38
N PRO A 54 15.38 1.01 17.81
CA PRO A 54 14.52 1.78 16.91
C PRO A 54 15.32 2.39 15.76
N SER A 55 14.81 2.24 14.54
CA SER A 55 15.41 2.82 13.34
C SER A 55 14.46 3.82 12.67
N LYS A 56 15.02 4.71 11.84
CA LYS A 56 14.23 5.60 10.99
C LYS A 56 13.44 4.78 9.96
N PRO A 57 12.27 5.29 9.49
CA PRO A 57 11.51 4.65 8.41
C PRO A 57 12.41 4.29 7.20
N PRO A 58 12.19 3.14 6.55
CA PRO A 58 12.97 2.75 5.38
C PRO A 58 12.65 3.60 4.17
N THR A 59 13.67 3.78 3.33
CA THR A 59 13.58 4.48 2.05
C THR A 59 12.88 3.62 1.00
N VAL A 60 12.44 4.25 -0.09
CA VAL A 60 11.84 3.55 -1.23
C VAL A 60 12.80 2.51 -1.82
N ALA A 61 14.09 2.82 -1.94
CA ALA A 61 15.09 1.90 -2.46
C ALA A 61 15.26 0.66 -1.57
N GLU A 62 15.24 0.83 -0.24
CA GLU A 62 15.27 -0.28 0.70
C GLU A 62 14.02 -1.17 0.56
N TRP A 63 12.84 -0.57 0.39
CA TRP A 63 11.61 -1.34 0.20
C TRP A 63 11.55 -2.12 -1.12
N LEU A 64 12.15 -1.58 -2.19
CA LEU A 64 12.26 -2.28 -3.47
C LEU A 64 13.15 -3.52 -3.37
N ALA A 65 14.18 -3.48 -2.50
CA ALA A 65 15.08 -4.60 -2.26
C ALA A 65 14.63 -5.50 -1.09
N ALA A 66 13.58 -5.12 -0.34
CA ALA A 66 13.18 -5.82 0.87
C ALA A 66 12.60 -7.20 0.56
N PRO A 67 13.01 -8.25 1.31
CA PRO A 67 12.47 -9.58 1.15
C PRO A 67 10.97 -9.60 1.47
N ARG A 68 10.24 -10.45 0.74
CA ARG A 68 8.86 -10.77 1.06
C ARG A 68 8.81 -11.77 2.20
N VAL A 69 7.86 -11.57 3.12
CA VAL A 69 7.62 -12.48 4.23
C VAL A 69 6.22 -13.07 4.16
N LYS A 70 6.07 -14.31 4.61
CA LYS A 70 4.78 -15.00 4.66
C LYS A 70 3.96 -14.53 5.87
N PHE A 71 2.66 -14.45 5.66
CA PHE A 71 1.72 -14.47 6.78
C PHE A 71 1.69 -15.89 7.37
N ALA A 72 1.71 -16.00 8.69
CA ALA A 72 1.52 -17.27 9.39
C ALA A 72 0.11 -17.84 9.14
N ARG A 73 -0.87 -16.96 8.92
CA ARG A 73 -2.22 -17.30 8.42
C ARG A 73 -2.70 -16.22 7.46
N GLN A 74 -3.23 -16.64 6.32
CA GLN A 74 -3.79 -15.76 5.30
C GLN A 74 -5.16 -16.27 4.86
N GLY A 75 -6.20 -15.48 5.10
CA GLY A 75 -7.57 -15.76 4.66
C GLY A 75 -7.82 -15.34 3.21
N PRO A 76 -8.94 -15.76 2.60
CA PRO A 76 -9.27 -15.43 1.21
C PRO A 76 -9.34 -13.92 0.92
N ALA A 77 -9.85 -13.10 1.84
CA ALA A 77 -9.94 -11.65 1.63
C ALA A 77 -8.55 -10.96 1.63
N ALA A 78 -7.53 -11.64 2.18
CA ALA A 78 -6.16 -11.20 2.19
C ALA A 78 -5.33 -11.76 1.03
N ALA A 79 -5.92 -12.46 0.05
CA ALA A 79 -5.16 -13.13 -1.03
C ALA A 79 -4.27 -12.18 -1.84
N THR A 80 -4.65 -10.90 -1.95
CA THR A 80 -3.88 -9.86 -2.65
C THR A 80 -2.91 -9.10 -1.75
N CYS A 81 -2.82 -9.46 -0.47
CA CYS A 81 -1.91 -8.83 0.47
C CYS A 81 -0.50 -9.43 0.37
N ARG A 82 0.50 -8.56 0.37
CA ARG A 82 1.92 -8.90 0.42
C ARG A 82 2.57 -8.20 1.61
N ALA A 83 3.43 -8.92 2.32
CA ALA A 83 4.21 -8.38 3.42
C ALA A 83 5.70 -8.33 3.05
N GLN A 84 6.37 -7.26 3.45
CA GLN A 84 7.82 -7.10 3.37
C GLN A 84 8.35 -6.63 4.71
N VAL A 85 9.57 -7.04 5.06
CA VAL A 85 10.24 -6.57 6.28
C VAL A 85 11.64 -6.06 5.95
N VAL A 86 11.99 -4.90 6.51
CA VAL A 86 13.34 -4.33 6.42
C VAL A 86 13.67 -3.56 7.68
N ARG A 87 14.84 -3.80 8.29
CA ARG A 87 15.29 -3.11 9.52
C ARG A 87 14.24 -3.04 10.64
N ALA A 88 13.52 -4.13 10.88
CA ALA A 88 12.39 -4.21 11.83
C ALA A 88 11.23 -3.24 11.53
N TRP A 89 11.00 -2.93 10.25
CA TRP A 89 9.79 -2.31 9.76
C TRP A 89 8.99 -3.31 8.93
N LEU A 90 7.70 -3.39 9.19
CA LEU A 90 6.73 -4.13 8.39
C LEU A 90 6.10 -3.19 7.38
N ARG A 91 6.03 -3.63 6.13
CA ARG A 91 5.16 -3.06 5.10
C ARG A 91 4.16 -4.12 4.67
N VAL A 92 2.88 -3.81 4.74
CA VAL A 92 1.82 -4.64 4.18
C VAL A 92 1.08 -3.86 3.11
N ARG A 93 1.01 -4.42 1.91
CA ARG A 93 0.31 -3.84 0.78
C ARG A 93 -0.77 -4.80 0.33
N CYS A 94 -2.01 -4.33 0.24
CA CYS A 94 -3.15 -5.10 -0.24
C CYS A 94 -3.72 -4.43 -1.47
N GLU A 95 -3.83 -5.18 -2.57
CA GLU A 95 -4.45 -4.70 -3.80
C GLU A 95 -5.98 -4.74 -3.65
N GLY A 96 -6.65 -3.74 -4.22
CA GLY A 96 -8.08 -3.56 -4.09
C GLY A 96 -8.44 -2.11 -3.78
N GLN A 97 -9.73 -1.80 -3.93
CA GLN A 97 -10.22 -0.46 -3.68
C GLN A 97 -10.27 -0.20 -2.17
N VAL A 98 -9.21 0.37 -1.62
CA VAL A 98 -9.13 0.78 -0.22
C VAL A 98 -9.64 2.21 -0.08
N PHE A 99 -10.53 2.43 0.88
CA PHE A 99 -11.07 3.72 1.25
C PHE A 99 -10.42 4.28 2.52
N ALA A 100 -10.14 3.41 3.49
CA ALA A 100 -9.53 3.81 4.75
C ALA A 100 -8.69 2.68 5.35
N VAL A 101 -7.75 3.04 6.22
CA VAL A 101 -7.03 2.11 7.10
C VAL A 101 -7.20 2.61 8.53
N SER A 102 -7.53 1.71 9.46
CA SER A 102 -7.71 2.03 10.87
C SER A 102 -6.79 1.17 11.72
N LEU A 103 -6.13 1.78 12.71
CA LEU A 103 -5.51 1.04 13.82
C LEU A 103 -6.62 0.71 14.83
N VAL A 104 -7.01 -0.56 14.91
CA VAL A 104 -8.08 -1.05 15.78
C VAL A 104 -7.57 -1.29 17.19
N GLY A 105 -6.31 -1.69 17.33
CA GLY A 105 -5.68 -1.92 18.62
C GLY A 105 -4.16 -1.90 18.53
N GLY A 106 -3.51 -1.53 19.63
CA GLY A 106 -2.07 -1.34 19.71
C GLY A 106 -1.64 0.12 19.71
N ALA A 107 -0.34 0.35 19.64
CA ALA A 107 0.26 1.66 19.80
C ALA A 107 0.49 2.34 18.42
N PRO A 108 0.10 3.62 18.23
CA PRO A 108 0.14 4.28 16.91
C PRO A 108 1.53 4.77 16.49
N GLU A 109 2.54 4.67 17.35
CA GLU A 109 3.85 5.25 17.12
C GLU A 109 4.55 4.63 15.91
N GLY A 110 4.91 5.47 14.95
CA GLY A 110 5.59 5.05 13.73
C GLY A 110 4.67 4.38 12.70
N VAL A 111 3.36 4.31 12.94
CA VAL A 111 2.40 3.83 11.95
C VAL A 111 2.23 4.88 10.85
N ALA A 112 2.30 4.44 9.60
CA ALA A 112 1.93 5.24 8.43
C ALA A 112 1.11 4.37 7.48
N PHE A 113 0.25 4.98 6.68
CA PHE A 113 -0.48 4.28 5.63
C PHE A 113 -0.60 5.14 4.38
N TRP A 114 -0.76 4.46 3.24
CA TRP A 114 -1.00 5.07 1.95
C TRP A 114 -2.17 4.38 1.25
N ILE A 115 -3.00 5.17 0.60
CA ILE A 115 -4.07 4.68 -0.26
C ILE A 115 -3.86 5.35 -1.61
N GLY A 116 -3.80 4.56 -2.67
CA GLY A 116 -3.52 5.10 -3.99
C GLY A 116 -3.39 4.04 -5.07
N GLY A 117 -2.61 4.36 -6.10
CA GLY A 117 -2.49 3.55 -7.31
C GLY A 117 -3.35 4.11 -8.45
N PRO A 118 -3.11 3.64 -9.68
CA PRO A 118 -3.97 3.97 -10.80
C PRO A 118 -5.35 3.34 -10.61
N VAL A 119 -6.35 3.85 -11.35
CA VAL A 119 -7.77 3.43 -11.21
C VAL A 119 -7.96 1.92 -11.42
N ASP A 120 -7.14 1.31 -12.27
CA ASP A 120 -7.15 -0.10 -12.62
C ASP A 120 -6.28 -0.99 -11.70
N ALA A 121 -5.46 -0.40 -10.83
CA ALA A 121 -4.67 -1.12 -9.83
C ALA A 121 -4.60 -0.36 -8.49
N PRO A 122 -5.75 -0.11 -7.83
CA PRO A 122 -5.78 0.56 -6.54
C PRO A 122 -5.18 -0.33 -5.45
N PHE A 123 -4.66 0.30 -4.41
CA PHE A 123 -4.10 -0.39 -3.26
C PHE A 123 -4.28 0.41 -1.97
N GLY A 124 -4.24 -0.31 -0.87
CA GLY A 124 -3.90 0.23 0.45
C GLY A 124 -2.58 -0.34 0.91
N GLU A 125 -1.84 0.47 1.66
CA GLU A 125 -0.53 0.13 2.17
C GLU A 125 -0.39 0.62 3.61
N LEU A 126 0.21 -0.21 4.44
CA LEU A 126 0.50 0.04 5.84
C LEU A 126 1.99 -0.14 6.08
N LEU A 127 2.58 0.77 6.84
CA LEU A 127 3.93 0.70 7.36
C LEU A 127 3.89 0.83 8.89
N THR A 128 4.60 -0.04 9.59
CA THR A 128 4.71 0.02 11.06
C THR A 128 6.06 -0.52 11.52
N PRO A 129 6.69 0.06 12.56
CA PRO A 129 7.81 -0.59 13.21
C PRO A 129 7.33 -1.89 13.87
N MET A 130 8.21 -2.88 13.97
CA MET A 130 8.00 -4.15 14.66
C MET A 130 8.91 -4.19 15.88
N ARG A 131 8.34 -4.11 17.09
CA ARG A 131 9.12 -4.15 18.33
C ARG A 131 8.66 -5.30 19.19
N ARG A 132 9.59 -5.92 19.92
CA ARG A 132 9.23 -6.97 20.88
C ARG A 132 8.16 -6.47 21.86
N GLY A 133 7.12 -7.26 22.01
CA GLY A 133 5.95 -6.94 22.83
C GLY A 133 4.85 -6.16 22.11
N ASP A 134 5.11 -5.66 20.89
CA ASP A 134 4.08 -4.99 20.09
C ASP A 134 2.96 -5.98 19.74
N ARG A 135 1.73 -5.44 19.77
CA ARG A 135 0.52 -6.13 19.33
C ARG A 135 -0.35 -5.10 18.64
N ARG A 136 -0.43 -5.17 17.31
CA ARG A 136 -1.20 -4.23 16.50
C ARG A 136 -2.20 -4.96 15.62
N VAL A 137 -3.39 -4.36 15.52
CA VAL A 137 -4.48 -4.83 14.66
C VAL A 137 -4.90 -3.67 13.77
N PHE A 138 -4.88 -3.91 12.46
CA PHE A 138 -5.26 -2.93 11.45
C PHE A 138 -6.43 -3.44 10.65
N GLN A 139 -7.39 -2.56 10.36
CA GLN A 139 -8.53 -2.84 9.48
C GLN A 139 -8.40 -1.98 8.22
N PHE A 140 -8.35 -2.61 7.07
CA PHE A 140 -8.53 -1.96 5.78
C PHE A 140 -10.01 -1.96 5.44
N TRP A 141 -10.52 -0.83 4.97
CA TRP A 141 -11.90 -0.65 4.58
C TRP A 141 -11.99 -0.45 3.09
N ALA A 142 -12.96 -1.10 2.45
CA ALA A 142 -13.36 -0.84 1.09
C ALA A 142 -14.53 0.17 1.06
N PRO A 143 -14.69 0.97 0.00
CA PRO A 143 -15.91 1.72 -0.18
C PRO A 143 -17.08 0.76 -0.40
N GLY A 144 -18.25 1.14 0.08
CA GLY A 144 -19.46 0.35 -0.06
C GLY A 144 -20.70 1.22 0.05
N LYS A 145 -21.84 0.56 -0.12
CA LYS A 145 -23.16 1.15 0.10
C LYS A 145 -24.00 0.22 0.96
N ASP A 146 -24.88 0.80 1.77
CA ASP A 146 -25.95 0.10 2.46
C ASP A 146 -27.16 -0.14 1.53
N GLU A 147 -28.26 -0.66 2.09
CA GLU A 147 -29.48 -0.99 1.34
C GLU A 147 -30.16 0.25 0.75
N ASP A 148 -30.02 1.41 1.40
CA ASP A 148 -30.55 2.70 0.94
C ASP A 148 -29.63 3.39 -0.09
N GLY A 149 -28.50 2.76 -0.42
CA GLY A 149 -27.51 3.29 -1.38
C GLY A 149 -26.61 4.38 -0.79
N MET A 150 -26.67 4.62 0.51
CA MET A 150 -25.82 5.57 1.23
C MET A 150 -24.42 4.98 1.42
N PHE A 151 -23.42 5.85 1.48
CA PHE A 151 -22.03 5.40 1.65
C PHE A 151 -21.86 4.67 2.99
N ALA A 152 -21.46 3.41 2.92
CA ALA A 152 -21.21 2.56 4.06
C ALA A 152 -19.91 1.75 3.81
N PRO A 153 -18.78 2.11 4.45
CA PRO A 153 -17.53 1.40 4.25
C PRO A 153 -17.68 -0.07 4.70
N LYS A 154 -17.10 -0.99 3.91
CA LYS A 154 -17.14 -2.42 4.19
C LYS A 154 -15.78 -2.89 4.69
N PRO A 155 -15.71 -3.78 5.70
CA PRO A 155 -14.46 -4.42 6.07
C PRO A 155 -13.86 -5.12 4.85
N MET A 156 -12.58 -4.86 4.54
CA MET A 156 -11.88 -5.48 3.42
C MET A 156 -10.95 -6.59 3.90
N VAL A 157 -9.99 -6.24 4.76
CA VAL A 157 -9.03 -7.18 5.34
C VAL A 157 -8.59 -6.68 6.70
N VAL A 158 -8.42 -7.60 7.64
CA VAL A 158 -7.76 -7.34 8.92
C VAL A 158 -6.33 -7.85 8.83
N VAL A 159 -5.37 -7.03 9.24
CA VAL A 159 -3.95 -7.40 9.36
C VAL A 159 -3.55 -7.31 10.81
N GLN A 160 -2.89 -8.35 11.33
CA GLN A 160 -2.35 -8.34 12.69
C GLN A 160 -0.87 -8.65 12.71
N GLU A 161 -0.16 -7.90 13.53
CA GLU A 161 1.23 -8.12 13.91
C GLU A 161 1.26 -8.28 15.42
N GLN A 162 1.79 -9.40 15.91
CA GLN A 162 1.84 -9.65 17.34
C GLN A 162 3.11 -10.39 17.76
N TRP A 163 3.76 -9.87 18.80
CA TRP A 163 4.76 -10.59 19.58
C TRP A 163 4.07 -11.34 20.73
N VAL A 164 3.94 -12.64 20.57
CA VAL A 164 3.44 -13.53 21.62
C VAL A 164 4.55 -13.74 22.65
N GLU A 165 4.19 -13.73 23.93
CA GLU A 165 5.15 -13.95 25.01
C GLU A 165 5.85 -15.32 24.85
N GLY A 166 7.17 -15.32 25.01
CA GLY A 166 7.99 -16.51 24.83
C GLY A 166 8.25 -16.92 23.36
N GLN A 167 7.62 -16.28 22.38
CA GLN A 167 7.93 -16.50 20.96
C GLN A 167 9.13 -15.66 20.51
N ARG A 168 9.99 -16.26 19.70
CA ARG A 168 11.19 -15.59 19.15
C ARG A 168 10.88 -14.70 17.95
N SER A 169 9.80 -15.01 17.25
CA SER A 169 9.34 -14.27 16.07
C SER A 169 7.95 -13.69 16.31
N PRO A 170 7.64 -12.53 15.70
CA PRO A 170 6.27 -12.05 15.66
C PRO A 170 5.44 -12.90 14.69
N VAL A 171 4.16 -12.97 14.99
CA VAL A 171 3.18 -13.65 14.16
C VAL A 171 2.46 -12.61 13.32
N LEU A 172 2.56 -12.75 12.00
CA LEU A 172 1.81 -11.95 11.04
C LEU A 172 0.60 -12.74 10.55
N THR A 173 -0.58 -12.13 10.58
CA THR A 173 -1.80 -12.75 10.05
C THR A 173 -2.61 -11.74 9.25
N ALA A 174 -3.36 -12.23 8.27
CA ALA A 174 -4.30 -11.41 7.51
C ALA A 174 -5.56 -12.21 7.14
N TRP A 175 -6.75 -11.63 7.20
CA TRP A 175 -8.01 -12.31 6.84
C TRP A 175 -9.12 -11.39 6.40
#